data_AF-A0A973A097-F1
#
_entry.id   AF-A0A973A097-F1
#
_cell.length_a   1.000
_cell.length_b   1.000
_cell.length_c   1.000
_cell.angle_alpha   90.00
_cell.angle_beta   90.00
_cell.angle_gamma   90.00
#
_symmetry.space_group_name_H-M   'P 1'
#
loop_
_entity.id
_entity.type
_entity.pdbx_description
1 polymer ?
#
loop_
_entity_poly.entity_id
_entity_poly.type
_entity_poly.pdbx_seq_one_letter_code
_entity_poly.pdbx_strand_id
1 'polypeptide(L)' 'MQNLLMLTCGCLCAVAGSAHAAGYSPRVGEPHPDFVLPGIADGRPVSLSQFRGQKVLLVHFASW' A
#
# COMPACT_ATOMS: atom_id res chain seq x y z
N MET A 1 25.12 -38.92 -12.89
CA MET A 1 24.51 -37.84 -13.69
C MET A 1 23.10 -37.47 -13.19
N GLN A 2 22.87 -37.42 -11.86
CA GLN A 2 21.56 -37.10 -11.25
C GLN A 2 21.59 -35.78 -10.45
N ASN A 3 22.77 -35.26 -10.10
CA ASN A 3 22.92 -34.06 -9.26
C ASN A 3 23.00 -32.75 -10.06
N LEU A 4 23.16 -32.84 -11.38
CA LEU A 4 23.25 -31.67 -12.27
C LEU A 4 21.85 -31.12 -12.62
N LEU A 5 20.81 -31.94 -12.53
CA LEU A 5 19.44 -31.57 -12.94
C LEU A 5 18.65 -30.82 -11.84
N MET A 6 19.12 -30.83 -10.59
CA MET A 6 18.47 -30.10 -9.48
C MET A 6 18.91 -28.63 -9.35
N LEU A 7 20.04 -28.23 -9.95
CA LEU A 7 20.57 -26.87 -9.80
C LEU A 7 19.89 -25.84 -10.71
N THR A 8 19.20 -26.25 -11.77
CA THR A 8 18.61 -25.32 -12.74
C THR A 8 17.21 -24.82 -12.36
N CYS A 9 16.52 -25.48 -11.41
CA CYS A 9 15.19 -25.06 -10.93
C CYS A 9 15.25 -24.01 -9.81
N GLY A 10 16.44 -23.67 -9.29
CA GLY A 10 16.62 -22.75 -8.17
C GLY A 10 16.72 -21.27 -8.54
N CYS A 11 17.00 -20.93 -9.81
CA CYS A 11 17.32 -19.55 -10.21
C CYS A 11 16.17 -18.76 -10.83
N LEU A 12 14.99 -19.34 -11.06
CA LEU A 12 13.92 -18.63 -11.80
C LEU A 12 12.96 -17.80 -10.93
N CYS A 13 13.04 -17.85 -9.60
CA CYS A 13 12.05 -17.19 -8.73
C CYS A 13 12.53 -15.88 -8.06
N ALA A 14 13.75 -15.41 -8.35
CA ALA A 14 14.35 -14.30 -7.60
C ALA A 14 14.36 -12.94 -8.32
N VAL A 15 13.69 -12.79 -9.47
CA VAL A 15 13.35 -11.43 -9.95
C VAL A 15 12.04 -11.03 -9.27
N ALA A 16 12.09 -10.88 -7.95
CA ALA A 16 11.18 -9.98 -7.26
C ALA A 16 11.57 -8.57 -7.72
N GLY A 17 11.05 -8.16 -8.88
CA GLY A 17 11.17 -6.79 -9.33
C GLY A 17 10.70 -5.90 -8.18
N SER A 18 11.57 -5.02 -7.70
CA SER A 18 11.20 -4.03 -6.70
C SER A 18 9.99 -3.28 -7.22
N ALA A 19 8.80 -3.64 -6.72
CA ALA A 19 7.60 -2.89 -6.99
C ALA A 19 7.82 -1.53 -6.34
N HIS A 20 8.28 -0.56 -7.13
CA HIS A 20 8.35 0.81 -6.68
C HIS A 20 6.92 1.19 -6.32
N ALA A 21 6.66 1.45 -5.04
CA ALA A 21 5.36 1.93 -4.61
C ALA A 21 5.04 3.13 -5.50
N ALA A 22 3.96 3.03 -6.29
CA ALA A 22 3.54 4.11 -7.15
C ALA A 22 3.44 5.37 -6.27
N GLY A 23 4.06 6.47 -6.72
CA GLY A 23 4.09 7.70 -5.95
C GLY A 23 2.69 8.16 -5.57
N TYR A 24 2.53 8.75 -4.39
CA TYR A 24 1.26 9.30 -3.94
C TYR A 24 0.84 10.46 -4.86
N SER A 25 -0.11 10.21 -5.77
CA SER A 25 -0.59 11.19 -6.75
C SER A 25 -2.11 11.09 -6.95
N PRO A 26 -2.93 11.47 -5.95
CA PRO A 26 -4.38 11.51 -6.11
C PRO A 26 -4.79 12.51 -7.19
N ARG A 27 -5.79 12.16 -8.00
CA ARG A 27 -6.30 13.01 -9.09
C ARG A 27 -7.69 13.54 -8.77
N VAL A 28 -7.97 14.77 -9.18
CA VAL A 28 -9.30 15.37 -9.04
C VAL A 28 -10.30 14.60 -9.91
N GLY A 29 -11.46 14.27 -9.36
CA GLY A 29 -12.51 13.49 -10.03
C GLY A 29 -12.33 11.98 -9.93
N GLU A 30 -11.16 11.51 -9.49
CA GLU A 30 -10.92 10.10 -9.20
C GLU A 30 -11.08 9.80 -7.69
N PRO A 31 -11.51 8.58 -7.32
CA PRO A 31 -11.49 8.16 -5.93
C PRO A 31 -10.08 8.24 -5.34
N HIS A 32 -9.96 8.88 -4.18
CA HIS A 32 -8.71 8.85 -3.43
C HIS A 32 -8.35 7.40 -3.03
N PRO A 33 -7.07 6.98 -3.12
CA PRO A 33 -6.63 5.67 -2.64
C PRO A 33 -7.06 5.41 -1.19
N ASP A 34 -7.57 4.22 -0.91
CA ASP A 34 -7.94 3.88 0.47
C ASP A 34 -6.68 3.59 1.31
N PHE A 35 -6.78 3.87 2.60
CA PHE A 35 -5.74 3.55 3.58
C PHE A 35 -6.37 3.34 4.95
N VAL A 36 -5.64 2.63 5.82
CA VAL A 36 -6.02 2.38 7.20
C VAL A 36 -4.91 2.88 8.11
N LEU A 37 -5.28 3.69 9.11
CA LEU A 37 -4.36 4.20 10.13
C LEU A 37 -4.91 3.92 11.53
N PRO A 38 -4.06 3.89 12.56
CA PRO A 38 -4.52 3.89 13.94
C PRO A 38 -5.25 5.20 14.26
N GLY A 39 -6.40 5.11 14.91
CA GLY A 39 -7.14 6.25 15.44
C GLY A 39 -6.38 6.93 16.58
N ILE A 40 -6.46 8.26 16.66
CA ILE A 40 -5.72 9.06 17.66
C ILE A 40 -6.24 8.81 19.09
N ALA A 41 -7.55 8.57 19.25
CA ALA A 41 -8.17 8.48 20.57
C ALA A 41 -7.90 7.14 21.28
N ASP A 42 -7.87 6.03 20.54
CA ASP A 42 -7.91 4.68 21.09
C ASP A 42 -7.03 3.67 20.34
N GLY A 43 -6.31 4.10 19.29
CA GLY A 43 -5.49 3.24 18.45
C GLY A 43 -6.26 2.28 17.57
N ARG A 44 -7.61 2.29 17.58
CA ARG A 44 -8.40 1.37 16.75
C ARG A 44 -8.23 1.71 15.27
N PRO A 45 -8.21 0.70 14.38
CA PRO A 45 -8.08 0.94 12.95
C PRO A 45 -9.22 1.81 12.40
N VAL A 46 -8.86 2.89 11.71
CA VAL A 46 -9.79 3.77 10.99
C VAL A 46 -9.39 3.77 9.51
N SER A 47 -10.34 3.49 8.63
CA SER A 47 -10.12 3.56 7.18
C SER A 47 -10.71 4.83 6.58
N LEU A 48 -10.10 5.34 5.51
CA LEU A 48 -10.68 6.49 4.78
C LEU A 48 -12.05 6.14 4.18
N SER A 49 -12.26 4.88 3.79
CA SER A 49 -13.53 4.37 3.28
C SER A 49 -14.70 4.44 4.27
N GLN A 50 -14.45 4.45 5.58
CA GLN A 50 -15.52 4.60 6.60
C GLN A 50 -16.29 5.93 6.50
N PHE A 51 -15.68 6.97 5.90
CA PHE A 51 -16.27 8.31 5.78
C PHE A 51 -16.96 8.56 4.43
N ARG A 52 -17.18 7.52 3.61
CA ARG A 52 -17.88 7.66 2.32
C ARG A 52 -19.36 8.02 2.52
N GLY A 53 -19.97 8.64 1.50
CA GLY A 53 -21.35 9.15 1.58
C GLY A 53 -21.47 10.53 2.24
N GLN A 54 -20.35 11.13 2.65
CA GLN A 54 -20.28 12.46 3.25
C GLN A 54 -19.22 13.32 2.53
N LYS A 55 -19.35 14.65 2.63
CA LYS A 55 -18.27 15.56 2.23
C LYS A 55 -17.23 15.60 3.34
N VAL A 56 -16.00 15.21 3.03
CA VAL A 56 -14.91 15.05 4.00
C VAL A 56 -13.72 15.89 3.58
N LEU A 57 -13.11 16.59 4.53
CA LEU A 57 -11.81 17.24 4.34
C LEU A 57 -10.73 16.35 4.96
N LEU A 58 -9.90 15.74 4.11
CA LEU A 58 -8.73 14.97 4.56
C LEU A 58 -7.53 15.90 4.68
N VAL A 59 -6.95 15.99 5.88
CA VAL A 59 -5.82 16.87 6.17
C VAL A 59 -4.62 16.05 6.61
N HIS A 60 -3.52 16.13 5.84
CA HIS A 60 -2.20 15.71 6.31
C HIS A 60 -1.50 16.94 6.89
N PHE A 61 -1.14 16.89 8.17
CA PHE A 61 -0.47 18.01 8.84
C PHE A 61 0.61 17.51 9.79
N ALA A 62 1.50 18.41 10.16
CA ALA A 62 2.44 18.22 11.24
C ALA A 62 2.61 19.55 11.99
N SER A 63 2.93 19.50 13.28
CA SER A 63 2.93 20.68 14.17
C SER A 63 4.29 21.37 14.32
N TRP A 64 5.33 20.87 13.66
CA TRP A 64 6.70 21.35 13.76
C TRP A 64 6.99 22.48 12.76
#